data_AF-A0A8H7E5Q9-F1
#
_entry.id   AF-A0A8H7E5Q9-F1
#
_cell.length_a   1.000
_cell.length_b   1.000
_cell.length_c   1.000
_cell.angle_alpha   90.00
_cell.angle_beta   90.00
_cell.angle_gamma   90.00
#
_symmetry.space_group_name_H-M   'P 1'
#
loop_
_entity.id
_entity.type
_entity.pdbx_description
1 polymer ?
#
loop_
_entity_poly.entity_id
_entity_poly.type
_entity_poly.pdbx_seq_one_letter_code
_entity_poly.pdbx_strand_id
1 'polypeptide(L)'
;MQSRYSFPTADHDQLFLASYTLQPGVTCERCDQQQMVSRPTRPDNEPRIHYGTIGSANIVVKNLVVRDELKGDMKILYVQMEAAGLMNDFPCLVIRGICDYADSHKNTR
;
A
#
# COMPACT_ATOMS: atom_id res chain seq x y z
N MET A 1 -15.86 -23.30 -0.22
CA MET A 1 -15.49 -22.34 -1.28
C MET A 1 -15.65 -20.95 -0.69
N GLN A 2 -14.58 -20.33 -0.18
CA GLN A 2 -14.66 -19.00 0.42
C GLN A 2 -15.12 -18.01 -0.65
N SER A 3 -16.26 -17.37 -0.39
CA SER A 3 -17.05 -16.63 -1.35
C SER A 3 -16.59 -15.18 -1.44
N ARG A 4 -16.08 -14.78 -2.62
CA ARG A 4 -15.76 -13.42 -3.07
C ARG A 4 -14.60 -12.68 -2.35
N TYR A 5 -13.56 -12.35 -3.11
CA TYR A 5 -12.61 -11.30 -2.75
C TYR A 5 -13.37 -9.98 -2.61
N SER A 6 -13.34 -9.38 -1.42
CA SER A 6 -14.08 -8.17 -1.10
C SER A 6 -13.24 -7.26 -0.20
N PHE A 7 -13.64 -5.99 -0.13
CA PHE A 7 -13.06 -5.04 0.81
C PHE A 7 -13.19 -5.58 2.25
N PRO A 8 -12.08 -5.79 2.98
CA PRO A 8 -12.11 -6.45 4.28
C PRO A 8 -12.98 -5.68 5.27
N THR A 9 -12.68 -4.39 5.50
CA THR A 9 -13.48 -3.38 6.22
C THR A 9 -12.65 -2.09 6.37
N ALA A 10 -13.26 -1.00 6.85
CA ALA A 10 -12.58 0.27 7.11
C ALA A 10 -11.57 0.22 8.27
N ASP A 11 -11.74 -0.68 9.25
CA ASP A 11 -10.78 -0.85 10.35
C ASP A 11 -9.51 -1.60 9.93
N HIS A 12 -9.56 -2.37 8.84
CA HIS A 12 -8.39 -3.00 8.21
C HIS A 12 -7.75 -2.14 7.12
N ASP A 13 -8.39 -1.04 6.73
CA ASP A 13 -7.91 -0.07 5.73
C ASP A 13 -7.62 1.27 6.42
N GLN A 14 -6.45 1.36 7.06
CA GLN A 14 -6.02 2.54 7.81
C GLN A 14 -4.84 3.21 7.12
N LEU A 15 -5.03 4.46 6.70
CA LEU A 15 -3.98 5.30 6.12
C LEU A 15 -3.69 6.45 7.07
N PHE A 16 -2.42 6.62 7.43
CA PHE A 16 -1.96 7.70 8.31
C PHE A 16 -1.36 8.87 7.53
N LEU A 17 -1.36 10.04 8.15
CA LEU A 17 -0.71 11.25 7.62
C LEU A 17 0.79 11.00 7.45
N ALA A 18 1.38 11.55 6.37
CA ALA A 18 2.81 11.40 6.08
C ALA A 18 3.72 11.94 7.19
N SER A 19 3.25 12.92 7.96
CA SER A 19 3.95 13.50 9.11
C SER A 19 3.96 12.60 10.35
N TYR A 20 3.10 11.58 10.41
CA TYR A 20 3.02 10.67 11.55
C TYR A 20 3.90 9.44 11.31
N THR A 21 5.17 9.51 11.70
CA THR A 21 6.12 8.39 11.56
C THR A 21 6.26 7.63 12.88
N LEU A 22 6.22 6.30 12.83
CA LEU A 22 6.50 5.47 14.02
C LEU A 22 8.01 5.38 14.27
N GLN A 23 8.37 5.32 15.56
CA GLN A 23 9.74 4.98 15.92
C GLN A 23 10.06 3.51 15.56
N PRO A 24 11.32 3.20 15.23
CA PRO A 24 11.73 1.83 14.94
C PRO A 24 11.36 0.87 16.08
N GLY A 25 10.71 -0.25 15.75
CA GLY A 25 10.32 -1.28 16.71
C GLY A 25 8.96 -1.09 17.39
N VAL A 26 8.29 0.04 17.16
CA VAL A 26 6.91 0.25 17.65
C VAL A 26 5.90 -0.30 16.65
N THR A 27 4.92 -1.06 17.14
CA THR A 27 3.80 -1.55 16.32
C THR A 27 2.65 -0.55 16.33
N CYS A 28 1.81 -0.59 15.30
CA CYS A 28 0.69 0.35 15.15
C CYS A 28 -0.54 -0.02 16.00
N GLU A 29 -0.39 -0.86 17.03
CA GLU A 29 -1.50 -1.26 17.91
C GLU A 29 -2.07 -0.10 18.74
N ARG A 30 -1.26 0.93 18.99
CA ARG A 30 -1.61 2.14 19.76
C ARG A 30 -1.46 3.41 18.94
N CYS A 31 -1.54 3.30 17.62
CA CYS A 31 -1.49 4.46 16.74
C CYS A 31 -2.65 5.42 17.04
N ASP A 32 -2.35 6.72 17.01
CA ASP A 32 -3.36 7.75 17.21
C ASP A 32 -4.29 7.83 15.99
N GLN A 33 -5.57 7.50 16.20
CA GLN A 33 -6.59 7.54 15.16
C GLN A 33 -6.86 8.95 14.63
N GLN A 34 -6.50 10.00 15.38
CA GLN A 34 -6.60 11.39 14.91
C GLN A 34 -5.56 11.70 13.83
N GLN A 35 -4.51 10.88 13.69
CA GLN A 35 -3.51 10.99 12.63
C GLN A 35 -3.91 10.25 11.35
N MET A 36 -5.11 9.67 11.27
CA MET A 36 -5.60 9.02 10.06
C MET A 36 -6.06 10.05 9.02
N VAL A 37 -5.80 9.74 7.75
CA VAL A 37 -6.30 10.53 6.62
C VAL A 37 -7.80 10.30 6.49
N SER A 38 -8.58 11.39 6.52
CA SER A 38 -10.01 11.34 6.22
C SER A 38 -10.22 10.96 4.75
N ARG A 39 -10.98 9.89 4.52
CA ARG A 39 -11.27 9.37 3.18
C ARG A 39 -12.77 9.14 3.00
N PRO A 40 -13.31 9.33 1.78
CA PRO A 40 -14.70 9.01 1.50
C PRO A 40 -15.00 7.54 1.78
N THR A 41 -16.20 7.27 2.30
CA THR A 41 -16.71 5.90 2.44
C THR A 41 -16.78 5.24 1.07
N ARG A 42 -16.36 3.97 1.00
CA ARG A 42 -16.51 3.19 -0.23
C ARG A 42 -18.01 3.01 -0.55
N PRO A 43 -18.42 3.12 -1.83
CA PRO A 43 -19.82 2.92 -2.21
C PRO A 43 -20.25 1.45 -2.13
N ASP A 44 -19.29 0.52 -2.25
CA ASP A 44 -19.48 -0.93 -2.23
C ASP A 44 -18.21 -1.63 -1.73
N ASN A 45 -18.31 -2.93 -1.49
CA ASN A 45 -17.20 -3.79 -1.07
C ASN A 45 -16.53 -4.49 -2.26
N GLU A 46 -16.84 -4.09 -3.49
CA GLU A 46 -16.29 -4.72 -4.69
C GLU A 46 -14.82 -4.32 -4.90
N PRO A 47 -13.98 -5.23 -5.43
CA PRO A 47 -12.60 -4.91 -5.76
C PRO A 47 -12.49 -3.73 -6.75
N ARG A 48 -11.51 -2.86 -6.53
CA ARG A 48 -11.19 -1.76 -7.45
C ARG A 48 -9.90 -2.09 -8.18
N ILE A 49 -9.94 -1.97 -9.51
CA ILE A 49 -8.77 -2.18 -10.37
C ILE A 49 -8.11 -0.84 -10.63
N HIS A 50 -6.83 -0.74 -10.31
CA HIS A 50 -6.02 0.43 -10.54
C HIS A 50 -5.01 0.14 -11.66
N TYR A 51 -4.99 1.00 -12.68
CA TYR A 51 -4.04 0.90 -13.78
C TYR A 51 -2.96 1.98 -13.61
N GLY A 52 -1.70 1.59 -13.66
CA GLY A 52 -0.58 2.53 -13.62
C GLY A 52 0.75 1.86 -13.33
N THR A 53 1.74 2.68 -13.02
CA THR A 53 3.13 2.24 -12.85
C THR A 53 3.33 1.47 -11.56
N ILE A 54 3.91 0.28 -11.67
CA ILE A 54 4.39 -0.52 -10.56
C ILE A 54 5.92 -0.32 -10.44
N GLY A 55 6.37 0.22 -9.31
CA GLY A 55 7.78 0.37 -8.97
C GLY A 55 8.35 -0.94 -8.46
N SER A 56 9.59 -1.26 -8.87
CA SER A 56 10.34 -2.41 -8.36
C SER A 56 11.55 -1.94 -7.59
N ALA A 57 11.67 -2.33 -6.32
CA ALA A 57 12.78 -1.97 -5.44
C ALA A 57 13.45 -3.23 -4.86
N ASN A 58 14.75 -3.17 -4.59
CA ASN A 58 15.49 -4.25 -3.92
C ASN A 58 15.39 -4.20 -2.38
N ILE A 59 14.69 -3.21 -1.84
CA ILE A 59 14.44 -3.02 -0.42
C ILE A 59 12.95 -2.83 -0.16
N VAL A 60 12.52 -3.17 1.05
CA VAL A 60 11.15 -2.90 1.49
C VAL A 60 10.98 -1.41 1.76
N VAL A 61 10.07 -0.75 1.05
CA VAL A 61 9.73 0.65 1.30
C VAL A 61 8.74 0.73 2.47
N LYS A 62 9.17 1.34 3.58
CA LYS A 62 8.39 1.55 4.82
C LYS A 62 8.57 2.97 5.33
N ASN A 63 8.56 3.94 4.42
CA ASN A 63 8.81 5.34 4.73
C ASN A 63 7.83 6.21 3.95
N LEU A 64 7.03 6.99 4.68
CA LEU A 64 5.98 7.84 4.15
C LEU A 64 6.50 8.90 3.19
N VAL A 65 7.66 9.50 3.49
CA VAL A 65 8.29 10.53 2.65
C VAL A 65 8.73 9.91 1.33
N VAL A 66 9.47 8.80 1.40
CA VAL A 66 9.93 8.09 0.20
C VAL A 66 8.73 7.65 -0.65
N ARG A 67 7.67 7.10 -0.04
CA ARG A 67 6.45 6.74 -0.76
C ARG A 67 5.86 7.93 -1.54
N ASP A 68 5.75 9.08 -0.90
CA ASP A 68 5.14 10.26 -1.52
C ASP A 68 6.04 10.84 -2.62
N GLU A 69 7.37 10.79 -2.47
CA GLU A 69 8.34 11.11 -3.52
C GLU A 69 8.20 10.17 -4.72
N LEU A 70 8.15 8.84 -4.49
CA LEU A 70 7.95 7.84 -5.56
C LEU A 70 6.64 8.10 -6.33
N LYS A 71 5.58 8.49 -5.62
CA LYS A 71 4.28 8.84 -6.20
C LYS A 71 4.35 10.16 -6.99
N GLY A 72 5.00 11.19 -6.46
CA GLY A 72 5.10 12.50 -7.08
C GLY A 72 6.00 12.49 -8.32
N ASP A 73 7.23 12.04 -8.14
CA ASP A 73 8.29 12.19 -9.15
C ASP A 73 8.17 11.14 -10.26
N MET A 74 7.79 9.91 -9.90
CA MET A 74 7.74 8.78 -10.83
C MET A 74 6.33 8.28 -11.13
N LYS A 75 5.29 8.88 -10.52
CA LYS A 75 3.88 8.48 -10.71
C LYS A 75 3.65 6.99 -10.38
N ILE A 76 4.42 6.46 -9.43
CA ILE A 76 4.29 5.07 -8.98
C ILE A 76 3.03 4.92 -8.13
N LEU A 77 2.21 3.91 -8.44
CA LEU A 77 1.00 3.58 -7.69
C LEU A 77 1.21 2.48 -6.65
N TYR A 78 2.19 1.61 -6.88
CA TYR A 78 2.45 0.43 -6.06
C TYR A 78 3.93 0.06 -6.13
N VAL A 79 4.51 -0.34 -5.00
CA VAL A 79 5.91 -0.77 -4.91
C VAL A 79 5.95 -2.25 -4.54
N GLN A 80 6.81 -2.99 -5.22
CA GLN A 80 7.08 -4.42 -4.96
C GLN A 80 8.55 -4.74 -5.27
N MET A 81 8.97 -6.00 -5.16
CA MET A 81 10.41 -6.33 -5.24
C MET A 81 10.81 -7.23 -6.42
N GLU A 82 9.87 -7.89 -7.09
CA GLU A 82 10.19 -9.04 -7.96
C GLU A 82 9.91 -8.80 -9.45
N ALA A 83 8.84 -8.08 -9.78
CA ALA A 83 8.26 -7.99 -11.11
C ALA A 83 9.22 -7.50 -12.21
N ALA A 84 10.04 -6.47 -11.95
CA ALA A 84 10.98 -5.97 -12.96
C ALA A 84 12.00 -7.02 -13.41
N GLY A 85 12.36 -7.99 -12.55
CA GLY A 85 13.26 -9.08 -12.94
C GLY A 85 12.62 -9.99 -13.99
N LEU A 86 11.34 -10.34 -13.80
CA LEU A 86 10.60 -11.24 -14.69
C LEU A 86 10.33 -10.62 -16.07
N MET A 87 10.10 -9.31 -16.13
CA MET A 87 9.79 -8.60 -17.37
C MET A 87 10.94 -8.62 -18.40
N ASN A 88 12.18 -8.80 -17.95
CA ASN A 88 13.34 -8.86 -18.85
C ASN A 88 13.41 -10.17 -19.62
N ASP A 89 12.83 -11.24 -19.07
CA ASP A 89 12.97 -12.60 -19.61
C ASP A 89 11.77 -13.02 -20.46
N PHE A 90 10.56 -12.50 -20.20
CA PHE A 90 9.38 -12.80 -20.99
C PHE A 90 8.29 -11.71 -20.94
N PRO A 91 7.47 -11.58 -22.01
CA PRO A 91 6.29 -10.71 -21.99
C PRO A 91 5.33 -11.15 -20.87
N CYS A 92 5.05 -10.26 -19.92
CA CYS A 92 4.15 -10.55 -18.81
C CYS A 92 3.25 -9.37 -18.45
N LEU A 93 2.14 -9.68 -17.79
CA LEU A 93 1.25 -8.72 -17.17
C LEU A 93 1.29 -8.91 -15.66
N VAL A 94 1.60 -7.84 -14.94
CA VAL A 94 1.72 -7.88 -13.48
C VAL A 94 0.42 -7.40 -12.85
N ILE A 95 -0.22 -8.31 -12.09
CA ILE A 95 -1.42 -8.02 -11.31
C ILE A 95 -1.09 -8.32 -9.85
N ARG A 96 -1.25 -7.31 -8.98
CA ARG A 96 -0.94 -7.41 -7.55
C ARG A 96 -2.07 -6.80 -6.73
N GLY A 97 -2.35 -7.40 -5.58
CA GLY A 97 -3.18 -6.79 -4.55
C GLY A 97 -2.35 -5.83 -3.69
N ILE A 98 -2.96 -4.75 -3.24
CA ILE A 98 -2.36 -3.82 -2.28
C ILE A 98 -2.57 -4.39 -0.88
N CYS A 99 -1.49 -4.58 -0.12
CA CYS A 99 -1.53 -5.13 1.24
C CYS A 99 -1.18 -4.12 2.34
N ASP A 100 -0.44 -3.06 1.99
CA ASP A 100 -0.06 -1.99 2.92
C ASP A 100 0.12 -0.66 2.18
N TYR A 101 0.44 0.39 2.95
CA TYR A 101 0.62 1.75 2.46
C TYR A 101 2.09 2.14 2.25
N ALA A 102 3.01 1.16 2.16
CA ALA A 102 4.45 1.39 2.04
C ALA A 102 5.01 2.35 3.11
N ASP A 103 4.44 2.30 4.31
CA ASP A 103 4.75 3.17 5.43
C ASP A 103 5.25 2.39 6.66
N SER A 104 5.53 3.11 7.74
CA SER A 104 5.94 2.50 9.00
C SER A 104 4.78 1.82 9.74
N HIS A 105 3.53 2.10 9.37
CA HIS A 105 2.32 1.63 10.04
C HIS A 105 1.91 0.28 9.48
N LYS A 106 2.77 -0.73 9.72
CA LYS A 106 2.55 -2.07 9.19
C LYS A 106 1.14 -2.56 9.54
N ASN A 107 0.38 -2.93 8.52
CA ASN A 107 -0.90 -3.60 8.69
C ASN A 107 -0.63 -5.04 9.16
N THR A 108 -0.83 -5.32 10.44
CA THR A 108 -0.49 -6.62 11.07
C THR A 108 -1.70 -7.48 11.41
N ARG A 109 -2.85 -7.27 10.77
CA ARG A 109 -4.08 -8.01 11.06
C ARG A 109 -4.52 -8.91 9.91
#